data_AF-A0A1C5ZHN8-F1
#
_entry.id   AF-A0A1C5ZHN8-F1
#
_cell.length_a   1.000
_cell.length_b   1.000
_cell.length_c   1.000
_cell.angle_alpha   90.00
_cell.angle_beta   90.00
_cell.angle_gamma   90.00
#
_symmetry.space_group_name_H-M   'P 1'
#
loop_
_entity.id
_entity.type
_entity.pdbx_description
1 polymer ?
#
loop_
_entity_poly.entity_id
_entity_poly.type
_entity_poly.pdbx_seq_one_letter_code
_entity_poly.pdbx_strand_id
1 'polypeptide(L)'
;MKLVAIYPILYRSRQYEVGENLPADDAAMVQAWLDAKTAVWQEEEKPKGKAKSVTAQAGLAGQSPNGETADSVVGRVPKTPARSKGAKKNG
;
A
#
# COMPACT_ATOMS: atom_id res chain seq x y z
N MET A 1 -27.60 -19.27 9.23
CA MET A 1 -26.23 -19.83 9.08
C MET A 1 -25.60 -19.22 7.85
N LYS A 2 -24.40 -18.66 7.97
CA LYS A 2 -23.67 -18.01 6.87
C LYS A 2 -22.41 -18.82 6.56
N LEU A 3 -22.01 -18.86 5.29
CA LEU A 3 -20.74 -19.49 4.91
C LEU A 3 -19.65 -18.43 5.01
N VAL A 4 -18.63 -18.68 5.82
CA VAL A 4 -17.58 -17.70 6.09
C VAL A 4 -16.25 -18.19 5.53
N ALA A 5 -15.54 -17.30 4.82
CA ALA A 5 -14.22 -17.58 4.29
C ALA A 5 -13.18 -17.66 5.42
N ILE A 6 -12.39 -18.74 5.44
CA ILE A 6 -11.20 -18.89 6.31
C ILE A 6 -9.94 -18.42 5.60
N TYR A 7 -9.95 -18.47 4.27
CA TYR A 7 -8.85 -18.01 3.41
C TYR A 7 -9.38 -17.00 2.38
N PRO A 8 -8.50 -16.14 1.82
CA PRO A 8 -8.87 -15.25 0.73
C PRO A 8 -9.34 -16.06 -0.49
N ILE A 9 -10.56 -15.82 -0.96
CA ILE A 9 -11.17 -16.54 -2.08
C ILE A 9 -11.62 -15.54 -3.14
N LEU A 10 -11.17 -15.74 -4.38
CA LEU A 10 -11.65 -14.98 -5.54
C LEU A 10 -12.83 -15.72 -6.19
N TYR A 11 -14.01 -15.11 -6.18
CA TYR A 11 -15.20 -15.68 -6.81
C TYR A 11 -16.03 -14.62 -7.51
N ARG A 12 -16.47 -14.88 -8.75
CA ARG A 12 -17.23 -13.94 -9.60
C ARG A 12 -16.60 -12.54 -9.70
N SER A 13 -15.27 -12.49 -9.84
CA SER A 13 -14.50 -11.24 -9.89
C SER A 13 -14.56 -10.39 -8.60
N ARG A 14 -14.99 -10.99 -7.48
CA ARG A 14 -14.96 -10.39 -6.15
C ARG A 14 -14.01 -11.17 -5.25
N GLN A 15 -13.06 -10.46 -4.64
CA GLN A 15 -12.19 -11.01 -3.62
C GLN A 15 -12.95 -11.01 -2.29
N TYR A 16 -13.04 -12.17 -1.65
CA TYR A 16 -13.59 -12.34 -0.31
C TYR A 16 -12.44 -12.53 0.67
N GLU A 17 -12.41 -11.72 1.72
CA GLU A 17 -11.39 -11.79 2.76
C GLU A 17 -11.76 -12.78 3.86
N VAL A 18 -10.78 -13.13 4.69
CA VAL A 18 -11.00 -13.98 5.86
C VAL A 18 -12.04 -13.36 6.80
N GLY A 19 -13.06 -14.12 7.17
CA GLY A 19 -14.18 -13.67 7.98
C GLY A 19 -15.34 -13.05 7.18
N GLU A 20 -15.21 -12.94 5.85
CA GLU A 20 -16.27 -12.45 4.99
C GLU A 20 -17.31 -13.53 4.65
N ASN A 21 -18.55 -13.10 4.44
CA ASN A 21 -19.65 -13.97 4.02
C ASN A 21 -19.51 -14.32 2.52
N LEU A 22 -19.46 -15.61 2.22
CA LEU A 22 -19.43 -16.16 0.88
C LEU A 22 -20.84 -16.43 0.35
N PRO A 23 -21.07 -16.25 -0.96
CA PRO A 23 -22.34 -16.59 -1.58
C PRO A 23 -22.54 -18.10 -1.56
N ALA A 24 -23.65 -18.55 -0.98
CA ALA A 24 -24.03 -19.97 -0.92
C ALA A 24 -25.01 -20.38 -2.05
N ASP A 25 -25.12 -19.58 -3.11
CA ASP A 25 -26.04 -19.81 -4.23
C ASP A 25 -25.65 -21.03 -5.09
N ASP A 26 -24.35 -21.34 -5.15
CA ASP A 26 -23.79 -22.43 -5.96
C ASP A 26 -23.29 -23.56 -5.07
N ALA A 27 -24.08 -24.64 -5.00
CA ALA A 27 -23.78 -25.79 -4.16
C ALA A 27 -22.44 -26.47 -4.51
N ALA A 28 -22.03 -26.45 -5.78
CA ALA A 28 -20.78 -27.08 -6.21
C ALA A 28 -19.57 -26.32 -5.65
N MET A 29 -19.62 -24.98 -5.69
CA MET A 29 -18.57 -24.13 -5.11
C MET A 29 -18.56 -24.19 -3.58
N VAL A 30 -19.73 -24.15 -2.95
CA VAL A 30 -19.86 -24.32 -1.50
C VAL A 30 -19.20 -25.62 -1.04
N GLN A 31 -19.48 -26.72 -1.73
CA GLN A 31 -18.89 -28.01 -1.39
C GLN A 31 -17.39 -28.04 -1.63
N ALA A 32 -16.89 -27.46 -2.73
CA ALA A 32 -15.46 -27.36 -2.99
C ALA A 32 -14.73 -26.56 -1.89
N TRP A 33 -15.31 -25.47 -1.40
CA TRP A 33 -14.72 -24.69 -0.31
C TRP A 33 -14.76 -25.41 1.04
N LEU A 34 -15.81 -26.19 1.31
CA LEU A 34 -15.90 -27.01 2.51
C LEU A 34 -14.89 -28.16 2.47
N ASP A 35 -14.74 -28.82 1.33
CA ASP A 35 -13.80 -29.93 1.13
C ASP A 35 -12.34 -29.45 1.19
N ALA A 36 -12.05 -28.31 0.56
CA ALA A 36 -10.76 -27.63 0.67
C ALA A 36 -10.51 -27.02 2.05
N LYS A 37 -11.50 -27.02 2.96
CA LYS A 37 -11.46 -26.38 4.28
C LYS A 37 -11.14 -24.89 4.21
N THR A 38 -11.52 -24.24 3.11
CA THR A 38 -11.32 -22.80 2.90
C THR A 38 -12.49 -21.97 3.39
N ALA A 39 -13.64 -22.60 3.67
CA ALA A 39 -14.82 -21.96 4.24
C ALA A 39 -15.50 -22.85 5.28
N VAL A 40 -16.25 -22.24 6.21
CA VAL A 40 -17.04 -22.96 7.22
C VAL A 40 -18.39 -22.32 7.43
N TRP A 41 -19.38 -23.14 7.79
CA TRP A 41 -20.67 -22.66 8.25
C TRP A 41 -20.53 -22.06 9.64
N GLN A 42 -20.85 -20.78 9.76
CA GLN A 42 -20.87 -20.06 11.03
C GLN A 42 -22.30 -19.60 11.34
N GLU A 43 -22.73 -19.83 12.58
CA GLU A 43 -23.93 -19.18 13.12
C GLU A 43 -23.67 -17.68 13.27
N GLU A 44 -24.72 -16.88 13.23
CA GLU A 44 -24.62 -15.42 13.23
C GLU A 44 -24.13 -14.86 14.58
N GLU A 45 -22.85 -15.02 14.88
CA GLU A 45 -22.16 -14.07 15.73
C GLU A 45 -21.51 -12.98 14.87
N LYS A 46 -21.77 -11.75 15.34
CA LYS A 46 -21.48 -10.43 14.78
C LYS A 46 -20.05 -10.32 14.19
N PRO A 47 -19.83 -9.56 13.11
CA PRO A 47 -18.53 -9.46 12.45
C PRO A 47 -17.46 -8.93 13.43
N LYS A 48 -16.54 -9.80 13.84
CA LYS A 48 -15.25 -9.40 14.43
C LYS A 48 -14.26 -9.20 13.29
N GLY A 49 -14.02 -7.95 12.93
CA GLY A 49 -12.97 -7.61 11.99
C GLY A 49 -13.11 -6.26 11.33
N LYS A 50 -13.35 -5.19 12.12
CA LYS A 50 -12.96 -3.86 11.64
C LYS A 50 -11.45 -3.90 11.47
N ALA A 51 -10.96 -3.97 10.24
CA ALA A 51 -9.61 -3.52 9.94
C ALA A 51 -9.54 -2.06 10.42
N LYS A 52 -8.81 -1.81 11.51
CA LYS A 52 -8.43 -0.43 11.83
C LYS A 52 -7.51 -0.03 10.69
N SER A 53 -7.92 0.93 9.87
CA SER A 53 -7.00 1.63 8.99
C SER A 53 -5.89 2.19 9.87
N VAL A 54 -4.73 1.53 9.91
CA VAL A 54 -3.52 2.13 10.45
C VAL A 54 -3.09 3.12 9.38
N THR A 55 -3.64 4.33 9.44
CA THR A 55 -3.03 5.49 8.80
C THR A 55 -1.63 5.59 9.38
N ALA A 56 -0.60 5.40 8.56
CA ALA A 56 0.77 5.71 8.95
C ALA A 56 0.79 7.16 9.46
N GLN A 57 1.31 7.37 10.67
CA GLN A 57 1.53 8.70 11.18
C GLN A 57 2.36 9.44 10.13
N ALA A 58 1.84 10.55 9.59
CA ALA A 58 2.55 11.34 8.59
C ALA A 58 3.96 11.62 9.12
N GLY A 59 4.97 11.28 8.32
CA GLY A 59 6.36 11.34 8.70
C GLY A 59 6.67 12.67 9.37
N LEU A 60 7.22 12.58 10.58
CA LEU A 60 7.81 13.70 11.30
C LEU A 60 8.72 14.46 10.33
N ALA A 61 8.54 15.78 10.18
CA ALA A 61 9.45 16.58 9.38
C ALA A 61 10.87 16.36 9.92
N GLY A 62 11.74 15.77 9.10
CA GLY A 62 13.13 15.56 9.47
C GLY A 62 13.80 16.92 9.65
N GLN A 63 14.00 17.34 10.89
CA GLN A 63 14.94 18.41 11.18
C GLN A 63 16.33 17.83 11.02
N SER A 64 16.94 18.06 9.84
CA SER A 64 18.38 17.88 9.69
C SER A 64 19.07 18.88 10.62
N PRO A 65 19.93 18.44 11.56
CA PRO A 65 20.69 19.37 12.39
C PRO A 65 21.81 20.06 11.60
N ASN A 66 22.10 19.62 10.36
CA ASN A 66 23.12 20.19 9.51
C ASN A 66 22.49 20.70 8.22
N GLY A 67 22.12 21.97 8.20
CA GLY A 67 21.85 22.69 6.96
C GLY A 67 23.10 22.70 6.09
N GLU A 68 23.08 21.94 5.01
CA GLU A 68 24.10 21.98 3.97
C GLU A 68 24.18 23.39 3.42
N THR A 69 25.30 24.07 3.67
CA THR A 69 25.71 25.23 2.88
C THR A 69 25.96 24.75 1.44
N ALA A 70 25.80 25.68 0.49
CA ALA A 70 25.77 25.42 -0.96
C ALA A 70 27.01 24.74 -1.58
N ASP A 71 28.00 24.37 -0.75
CA ASP A 71 29.29 23.82 -1.15
C ASP A 71 29.39 22.29 -1.08
N SER A 72 28.38 21.57 -0.54
CA SER A 72 28.42 20.10 -0.39
C SER A 72 27.57 19.29 -1.38
N VAL A 73 27.14 19.88 -2.51
CA VAL A 73 26.43 19.13 -3.55
C VAL A 73 27.42 18.36 -4.43
N VAL A 74 27.77 17.14 -4.00
CA VAL A 74 28.54 16.19 -4.81
C VAL A 74 27.65 15.69 -5.96
N GLY A 75 28.13 15.84 -7.19
CA GLY A 75 27.43 15.40 -8.41
C GLY A 75 27.11 16.51 -9.42
N ARG A 76 27.39 17.78 -9.12
CA ARG A 76 27.36 18.82 -10.16
C ARG A 76 28.54 18.62 -11.11
N VAL A 77 28.25 18.54 -12.41
CA VAL A 77 29.25 18.59 -13.49
C VAL A 77 30.17 19.78 -13.23
N PRO A 78 31.49 19.59 -13.06
CA PRO A 78 32.39 20.71 -12.84
C PRO A 78 32.33 21.63 -14.06
N LYS A 79 32.07 22.92 -13.84
CA LYS A 79 32.09 23.91 -14.91
C LYS A 79 33.52 23.98 -15.47
N THR A 80 33.70 23.52 -16.71
CA THR A 80 34.95 23.69 -17.46
C THR A 80 35.27 25.18 -17.64
N PRO A 81 36.51 25.63 -17.38
CA PRO A 81 36.89 27.02 -17.64
C PRO A 81 37.20 27.17 -19.13
N ALA A 82 36.19 27.44 -19.95
CA ALA A 82 36.39 27.80 -21.34
C ALA A 82 36.00 29.26 -21.58
N ARG A 83 37.05 30.09 -21.51
CA ARG A 83 37.27 31.32 -22.29
C ARG A 83 36.63 32.63 -21.79
N SER A 84 37.48 33.37 -21.08
CA SER A 84 37.51 34.83 -20.99
C SER A 84 37.35 35.51 -22.36
N LYS A 85 36.46 36.52 -22.41
CA LYS A 85 36.47 37.80 -23.16
C LYS A 85 35.06 38.38 -22.98
N GLY A 86 34.80 39.37 -22.13
CA GLY A 86 35.42 40.69 -22.10
C GLY A 86 34.57 41.65 -22.93
N ALA A 87 33.72 42.46 -22.28
CA ALA A 87 33.26 43.81 -22.68
C ALA A 87 32.13 44.23 -21.72
N LYS A 88 32.29 45.17 -20.78
CA LYS A 88 32.42 46.64 -20.89
C LYS A 88 31.10 47.34 -20.51
N LYS A 89 31.07 47.77 -19.25
CA LYS A 89 30.55 49.01 -18.63
C LYS A 89 29.53 49.90 -19.37
N ASN A 90 28.71 50.54 -18.51
CA ASN A 90 27.98 51.83 -18.60
C ASN A 90 26.47 51.64 -18.81
N GLY A 91 25.57 52.33 -18.10
CA GLY A 91 25.65 53.41 -17.10
C GLY A 91 24.22 53.79 -16.72
#